data_AF-A0A840HSI5-F1
#
_entry.id   AF-A0A840HSI5-F1
#
_cell.length_a   1.000
_cell.length_b   1.000
_cell.length_c   1.000
_cell.angle_alpha   90.00
_cell.angle_beta   90.00
_cell.angle_gamma   90.00
#
_symmetry.space_group_name_H-M   'P 1'
#
loop_
_entity.id
_entity.type
_entity.pdbx_description
1 polymer ?
#
loop_
_entity_poly.entity_id
_entity_poly.type
_entity_poly.pdbx_seq_one_letter_code
_entity_poly.pdbx_strand_id
1 'polypeptide(L)'
;MDRNLFLAILAMDSYNRGYGVGIKDLDVNLNVTKIGNATIRTDSVTEIGASAESTGFYALAYDMTGVEGFSAGDTVIAYRGTDANFAASDRNGGLQ
;
A
#
# COMPACT_ATOMS: atom_id res chain seq x y z
N MET A 1 4.73 19.53 9.83
CA MET A 1 5.09 18.65 8.68
C MET A 1 4.22 19.03 7.49
N ASP A 2 4.74 19.01 6.25
CA ASP A 2 3.88 19.23 5.08
C ASP A 2 2.97 18.02 4.83
N ARG A 3 1.65 18.25 4.78
CA ARG A 3 0.65 17.19 4.65
C ARG A 3 0.82 16.40 3.35
N ASN A 4 1.11 17.09 2.25
CA ASN A 4 1.22 16.44 0.94
C ASN A 4 2.48 15.58 0.87
N LEU A 5 3.59 16.05 1.44
CA LEU A 5 4.81 15.25 1.57
C LEU A 5 4.55 13.98 2.38
N PHE A 6 3.83 14.07 3.50
CA PHE A 6 3.54 12.88 4.30
C PHE A 6 2.63 11.89 3.56
N LEU A 7 1.58 12.37 2.88
CA LEU A 7 0.74 11.52 2.03
C LEU A 7 1.53 10.83 0.92
N ALA A 8 2.51 11.52 0.31
CA ALA A 8 3.40 10.94 -0.68
C ALA A 8 4.28 9.82 -0.08
N ILE A 9 4.77 9.99 1.15
CA ILE A 9 5.52 8.95 1.87
C ILE A 9 4.63 7.73 2.13
N LEU A 10 3.39 7.93 2.60
CA LEU A 10 2.46 6.81 2.82
C LEU A 10 2.12 6.07 1.52
N ALA A 11 1.99 6.80 0.40
CA ALA A 11 1.84 6.18 -0.91
C ALA A 11 3.05 5.29 -1.24
N MET A 12 4.27 5.77 -1.06
CA MET A 12 5.48 4.97 -1.27
C MET A 12 5.59 3.76 -0.33
N ASP A 13 5.14 3.88 0.92
CA ASP A 13 5.10 2.77 1.87
C ASP A 13 4.17 1.65 1.38
N SER A 14 2.98 1.98 0.85
CA SER A 14 2.06 0.99 0.27
C SER A 14 2.62 0.23 -0.94
N TYR A 15 3.58 0.82 -1.69
CA TYR A 15 4.26 0.11 -2.77
C TYR A 15 5.27 -0.93 -2.27
N ASN A 16 5.86 -0.70 -1.10
CA ASN A 16 6.97 -1.49 -0.56
C ASN A 16 6.56 -2.48 0.53
N ARG A 17 5.26 -2.69 0.74
CA ARG A 17 4.70 -3.65 1.72
C ARG A 17 3.72 -4.61 1.08
N GLY A 18 3.39 -5.67 1.81
CA GLY A 18 2.45 -6.70 1.37
C GLY A 18 3.11 -7.75 0.48
N TYR A 19 2.42 -8.16 -0.58
CA TYR A 19 2.98 -9.06 -1.60
C TYR A 19 3.81 -8.26 -2.61
N GLY A 20 4.75 -8.92 -3.31
CA GLY A 20 5.53 -8.28 -4.38
C GLY A 20 6.38 -7.09 -3.92
N VAL A 21 6.91 -7.12 -2.69
CA VAL A 21 7.65 -5.98 -2.12
C VAL A 21 8.97 -5.72 -2.83
N GLY A 22 9.24 -4.43 -3.07
CA GLY A 22 10.53 -3.97 -3.60
C GLY A 22 11.65 -3.93 -2.55
N ILE A 23 11.30 -3.90 -1.26
CA ILE A 23 12.23 -3.82 -0.14
C ILE A 23 11.98 -5.02 0.78
N LYS A 24 13.03 -5.78 1.07
CA LYS A 24 12.97 -6.93 1.98
C LYS A 24 12.79 -6.47 3.43
N ASP A 25 12.18 -7.33 4.24
CA ASP A 25 12.00 -7.16 5.69
C ASP A 25 11.13 -5.95 6.11
N LEU A 26 10.25 -5.47 5.22
CA LEU A 26 9.21 -4.47 5.52
C LEU A 26 7.84 -5.12 5.80
N ASP A 27 7.83 -6.20 6.59
CA ASP A 27 6.59 -6.90 6.93
C ASP A 27 5.61 -6.00 7.69
N VAL A 28 4.32 -6.28 7.51
CA VAL A 28 3.22 -5.56 8.16
C VAL A 28 2.82 -6.30 9.43
N ASN A 29 2.90 -5.62 10.57
CA ASN A 29 2.27 -6.03 11.82
C ASN A 29 1.20 -4.99 12.18
N LEU A 30 -0.07 -5.38 12.06
CA LEU A 30 -1.21 -4.49 12.26
C LEU A 30 -1.21 -3.90 13.68
N ASN A 31 -1.49 -2.61 13.75
CA ASN A 31 -1.48 -1.78 14.97
C ASN A 31 -0.11 -1.64 15.66
N VAL A 32 0.96 -2.17 15.06
CA VAL A 32 2.33 -2.10 15.57
C VAL A 32 3.25 -1.36 14.60
N THR A 33 3.18 -1.70 13.31
CA THR A 33 3.98 -1.06 12.25
C THR A 33 3.54 0.38 12.04
N LYS A 34 4.52 1.29 11.99
CA LYS A 34 4.31 2.73 11.88
C LYS A 34 5.19 3.39 10.83
N ILE A 35 4.70 4.48 10.28
CA ILE A 35 5.48 5.49 9.56
C ILE A 35 5.31 6.81 10.31
N GLY A 36 6.37 7.24 11.01
CA GLY A 36 6.24 8.31 11.99
C GLY A 36 5.23 7.94 13.08
N ASN A 37 4.22 8.79 13.28
CA ASN A 37 3.11 8.52 14.22
C ASN A 37 1.93 7.79 13.58
N ALA A 38 1.88 7.70 12.24
CA ALA A 38 0.81 6.98 11.55
C ALA A 38 0.97 5.47 11.78
N THR A 39 -0.10 4.79 12.16
CA THR A 39 -0.07 3.36 12.50
C THR A 39 -0.90 2.57 11.49
N ILE A 40 -0.35 1.51 10.92
CA ILE A 40 -1.11 0.64 10.00
C ILE A 40 -2.19 -0.10 10.79
N ARG A 41 -3.45 0.05 10.40
CA ARG A 41 -4.60 -0.60 11.05
C ARG A 41 -4.99 -1.91 10.40
N THR A 42 -5.07 -1.92 9.08
CA THR A 42 -5.46 -3.07 8.26
C THR A 42 -4.89 -2.92 6.85
N ASP A 43 -4.97 -3.98 6.06
CA ASP A 43 -4.56 -4.00 4.67
C ASP A 43 -5.63 -4.62 3.76
N SER A 44 -5.48 -4.43 2.45
CA SER A 44 -6.46 -4.94 1.48
C SER A 44 -6.56 -6.46 1.49
N VAL A 45 -5.50 -7.19 1.82
CA VAL A 45 -5.54 -8.66 1.87
C VAL A 45 -6.37 -9.13 3.07
N THR A 46 -6.27 -8.44 4.20
CA THR A 46 -7.07 -8.71 5.41
C THR A 46 -8.54 -8.37 5.19
N GLU A 47 -8.85 -7.23 4.57
CA GLU A 47 -10.24 -6.75 4.39
C GLU A 47 -10.96 -7.37 3.18
N ILE A 48 -10.26 -7.63 2.08
CA ILE A 48 -10.84 -8.06 0.79
C ILE A 48 -10.47 -9.52 0.46
N GLY A 49 -9.41 -10.05 1.07
CA GLY A 49 -8.92 -11.41 0.83
C GLY A 49 -8.04 -11.52 -0.43
N ALA A 50 -7.82 -12.76 -0.87
CA ALA A 50 -6.93 -13.11 -1.99
C ALA A 50 -7.34 -12.46 -3.34
N SER A 51 -8.55 -11.95 -3.46
CA SER A 51 -9.01 -11.24 -4.67
C SER A 51 -8.32 -9.89 -4.87
N ALA A 52 -7.87 -9.23 -3.79
CA ALA A 52 -7.06 -8.02 -3.90
C ALA A 52 -5.69 -8.35 -4.51
N GLU A 53 -5.05 -9.42 -4.04
CA GLU A 53 -3.76 -9.87 -4.56
C GLU A 53 -3.86 -10.34 -6.02
N SER A 54 -4.87 -11.14 -6.37
CA SER A 54 -5.03 -11.65 -7.73
C SER A 54 -5.31 -10.57 -8.78
N THR A 55 -5.85 -9.43 -8.35
CA THR A 55 -6.08 -8.24 -9.20
C THR A 55 -4.92 -7.25 -9.16
N GLY A 56 -3.81 -7.60 -8.49
CA GLY A 56 -2.63 -6.75 -8.34
C GLY A 56 -2.87 -5.50 -7.49
N PHE A 57 -4.00 -5.42 -6.77
CA PHE A 57 -4.38 -4.29 -5.93
C PHE A 57 -3.88 -4.46 -4.49
N TYR A 58 -3.16 -3.46 -3.96
CA TYR A 58 -2.76 -3.46 -2.56
C TYR A 58 -2.96 -2.09 -1.93
N ALA A 59 -3.50 -2.08 -0.71
CA ALA A 59 -3.74 -0.87 0.05
C ALA A 59 -3.47 -1.07 1.54
N LEU A 60 -3.09 0.02 2.20
CA LEU A 60 -2.88 0.13 3.64
C LEU A 60 -3.76 1.24 4.19
N ALA A 61 -4.46 0.95 5.29
CA ALA A 61 -5.19 1.94 6.05
C ALA A 61 -4.35 2.37 7.27
N TYR A 62 -4.14 3.66 7.44
CA TYR A 62 -3.37 4.25 8.53
C TYR A 62 -4.28 5.02 9.49
N ASP A 63 -4.11 4.78 10.79
CA ASP A 63 -4.58 5.66 11.85
C ASP A 63 -3.67 6.89 11.91
N MET A 64 -4.24 8.07 11.78
CA MET A 64 -3.50 9.33 11.79
C MET A 64 -3.50 10.00 13.16
N THR A 65 -3.96 9.31 14.21
CA THR A 65 -3.94 9.82 15.58
C THR A 65 -2.51 10.19 16.01
N GLY A 66 -2.31 11.45 16.36
CA GLY A 66 -1.01 11.99 16.74
C GLY A 66 -0.11 12.40 15.56
N VAL A 67 -0.62 12.36 14.32
CA VAL A 67 0.09 12.91 13.15
C VAL A 67 -0.28 14.38 12.97
N GLU A 68 0.73 15.25 12.94
CA GLU A 68 0.55 16.68 12.70
C GLU A 68 -0.12 16.94 11.33
N GLY A 69 -1.15 17.81 11.31
CA GLY A 69 -1.90 18.13 10.09
C GLY A 69 -3.07 17.17 9.79
N PHE A 70 -3.35 16.22 10.68
CA PHE A 70 -4.52 15.35 10.66
C PHE A 70 -5.25 15.41 12.01
N SER A 71 -6.54 15.10 12.00
CA SER A 71 -7.33 15.00 13.23
C SER A 71 -7.16 13.60 13.83
N ALA A 72 -7.28 13.47 15.15
CA ALA A 72 -7.30 12.17 15.80
C ALA A 72 -8.50 11.35 15.29
N GLY A 73 -8.27 10.08 14.96
CA GLY A 73 -9.25 9.20 14.32
C GLY A 73 -9.37 9.33 12.80
N ASP A 74 -8.69 10.30 12.16
CA ASP A 74 -8.62 10.33 10.70
C ASP A 74 -7.98 9.03 10.19
N THR A 75 -8.58 8.46 9.15
CA THR A 75 -8.03 7.30 8.46
C THR A 75 -7.60 7.72 7.07
N VAL A 76 -6.35 7.43 6.73
CA VAL A 76 -5.82 7.60 5.37
C VAL A 76 -5.64 6.22 4.75
N ILE A 77 -6.13 6.06 3.52
CA ILE A 77 -5.91 4.85 2.73
C ILE A 77 -4.91 5.19 1.64
N ALA A 78 -3.73 4.57 1.70
CA ALA A 78 -2.74 4.63 0.63
C ALA A 78 -2.79 3.31 -0.14
N TYR A 79 -2.80 3.39 -1.46
CA TYR A 79 -2.89 2.22 -2.32
C TYR A 79 -1.90 2.34 -3.47
N ARG A 80 -1.37 1.19 -3.89
CA ARG A 80 -0.79 1.06 -5.23
C ARG A 80 -1.87 0.62 -6.20
N GLY A 81 -1.79 1.11 -7.43
CA GLY A 81 -2.67 0.64 -8.51
C GLY A 81 -2.47 -0.86 -8.79
N THR A 82 -3.28 -1.40 -9.69
CA THR A 82 -3.10 -2.76 -10.20
C THR A 82 -1.73 -2.90 -10.85
N ASP A 83 -0.83 -3.63 -10.19
CA ASP A 83 0.35 -4.18 -10.85
C ASP A 83 -0.11 -5.40 -11.67
N ALA A 84 -0.74 -5.11 -12.80
CA ALA A 84 -0.91 -6.12 -13.82
C ALA A 84 0.52 -6.45 -14.27
N ASN A 85 1.01 -7.63 -13.93
CA ASN A 85 2.09 -8.25 -14.68
C ASN A 85 1.76 -8.06 -16.17
N PHE A 86 2.39 -7.09 -16.85
CA PHE A 86 2.29 -6.88 -18.30
C PHE A 86 2.92 -8.06 -19.08
N ALA A 87 3.14 -9.19 -18.43
CA ALA A 87 3.79 -10.37 -18.93
C ALA A 87 2.76 -11.45 -19.30
N ALA A 88 1.86 -11.20 -20.27
CA ALA A 88 1.16 -12.28 -20.99
C ALA A 88 0.39 -11.88 -22.27
N SER A 89 0.67 -10.77 -22.97
CA SER A 89 -0.02 -10.53 -24.27
C SER A 89 0.85 -10.00 -25.42
N ASP A 90 1.96 -9.32 -25.18
CA ASP A 90 2.71 -8.68 -26.27
C ASP A 90 3.88 -9.51 -26.84
N ARG A 91 3.99 -10.81 -26.50
CA ARG A 91 5.06 -11.69 -27.03
C ARG A 91 4.67 -12.57 -28.22
N ASN A 92 3.47 -12.40 -28.78
CA ASN A 92 3.11 -13.05 -30.05
C ASN A 92 3.17 -12.08 -31.23
N GLY A 93 4.31 -11.40 -31.39
CA GLY A 93 4.74 -10.83 -32.66
C GLY A 93 5.28 -11.91 -33.62
N GLY A 94 4.57 -13.02 -33.75
CA GLY A 94 4.88 -14.07 -34.71
C GLY A 94 4.61 -13.54 -36.12
N LEU A 95 5.69 -13.35 -36.88
CA LEU A 95 5.69 -13.01 -38.29
C LEU A 95 4.79 -14.02 -39.05
N GLN A 96 3.75 -13.52 -39.72
CA GLN A 96 3.08 -14.22 -40.82
C GLN A 96 3.91 -14.09 -42.09
#